data_AF-A0A0G1PJG6-F1
#
_entry.id   AF-A0A0G1PJG6-F1
#
_cell.length_a   1.000
_cell.length_b   1.000
_cell.length_c   1.000
_cell.angle_alpha   90.00
_cell.angle_beta   90.00
_cell.angle_gamma   90.00
#
_symmetry.space_group_name_H-M   'P 1'
#
loop_
_entity.id
_entity.type
_entity.pdbx_description
1 polymer ?
#
loop_
_entity_poly.entity_id
_entity_poly.type
_entity_poly.pdbx_seq_one_letter_code
_entity_poly.pdbx_strand_id
1 'polypeptide(L)'
;MRILQISKELLALSIQTKPWDKDGFASKTNAILIRKSLERLGSVFVKLGQMLALRPDFIPVIFCNELYKLLDQVPPFESKLALDILRHELGNNKFSKLLELNPNPVASASFAQVHKAKLANGDVVAVKIQRP
;
A
#
# COMPACT_ATOMS: atom_id res chain seq x y z
N MET A 1 -22.21 29.84 -29.17
CA MET A 1 -22.82 29.24 -27.96
C MET A 1 -23.16 27.74 -28.07
N ARG A 2 -22.93 27.05 -29.20
CA ARG A 2 -23.19 25.59 -29.36
C ARG A 2 -22.06 24.68 -28.84
N ILE A 3 -20.80 25.13 -28.87
CA ILE A 3 -19.63 24.32 -28.47
C ILE A 3 -19.63 24.02 -26.95
N LEU A 4 -20.07 24.99 -26.12
CA LEU A 4 -20.21 24.80 -24.67
C LEU A 4 -21.39 23.88 -24.27
N GLN A 5 -22.37 23.72 -25.16
CA GLN A 5 -23.52 22.84 -24.92
C GLN A 5 -23.17 21.38 -25.23
N ILE A 6 -22.42 21.16 -26.33
CA ILE A 6 -21.85 19.85 -26.67
C ILE A 6 -20.85 19.41 -25.59
N SER A 7 -20.04 20.31 -25.01
CA SER A 7 -19.14 19.94 -23.91
C SER A 7 -19.88 19.54 -22.63
N LYS A 8 -21.03 20.17 -22.32
CA LYS A 8 -21.88 19.79 -21.19
C LYS A 8 -22.62 18.47 -21.43
N GLU A 9 -23.08 18.22 -22.65
CA GLU A 9 -23.71 16.95 -23.04
C GLU A 9 -22.71 15.79 -23.07
N LEU A 10 -21.47 16.02 -23.52
CA LEU A 10 -20.37 15.05 -23.43
C LEU A 10 -19.94 14.81 -21.98
N LEU A 11 -19.92 15.84 -21.13
CA LEU A 11 -19.71 15.68 -19.69
C LEU A 11 -20.84 14.85 -19.06
N ALA A 12 -22.10 15.12 -19.42
CA ALA A 12 -23.25 14.39 -18.92
C ALA A 12 -23.23 12.92 -19.38
N LEU A 13 -22.83 12.65 -20.63
CA LEU A 13 -22.63 11.29 -21.17
C LEU A 13 -21.47 10.55 -20.48
N SER A 14 -20.42 11.26 -20.06
CA SER A 14 -19.32 10.66 -19.28
C SER A 14 -19.72 10.31 -17.84
N ILE A 15 -20.79 10.91 -17.32
CA ILE A 15 -21.33 10.66 -15.97
C ILE A 15 -22.39 9.53 -16.01
N GLN A 16 -22.90 9.16 -17.18
CA GLN A 16 -24.12 8.37 -17.31
C GLN A 16 -23.91 6.92 -17.80
N THR A 17 -22.85 6.23 -17.39
CA THR A 17 -22.84 4.74 -17.37
C THR A 17 -21.90 4.20 -16.29
N LYS A 18 -22.38 4.03 -15.05
CA LYS A 18 -21.80 3.04 -14.13
C LYS A 18 -22.89 2.02 -13.75
N PRO A 19 -23.06 0.93 -14.53
CA PRO A 19 -24.21 0.02 -14.45
C PRO A 19 -24.23 -0.93 -13.24
N TRP A 20 -23.27 -0.82 -12.30
CA TRP A 20 -22.95 -1.86 -11.31
C TRP A 20 -23.74 -1.78 -9.99
N ASP A 21 -24.54 -0.74 -9.76
CA ASP A 21 -25.21 -0.53 -8.47
C ASP A 21 -26.71 -0.22 -8.63
N LYS A 22 -27.38 -0.96 -9.52
CA LYS A 22 -28.83 -0.87 -9.66
C LYS A 22 -29.60 -1.54 -8.51
N ASP A 23 -28.93 -2.43 -7.77
CA ASP A 23 -29.56 -3.33 -6.80
C ASP A 23 -29.16 -3.03 -5.34
N GLY A 24 -28.45 -1.93 -5.07
CA GLY A 24 -27.94 -1.58 -3.74
C GLY A 24 -26.82 -2.51 -3.23
N PHE A 25 -26.22 -3.30 -4.14
CA PHE A 25 -25.14 -4.20 -3.81
C PHE A 25 -23.88 -3.45 -3.36
N ALA A 26 -23.60 -2.27 -3.92
CA ALA A 26 -22.46 -1.44 -3.51
C ALA A 26 -22.73 -0.69 -2.20
N SER A 27 -23.10 -1.42 -1.16
CA SER A 27 -23.34 -0.90 0.18
C SER A 27 -22.08 -0.99 1.05
N LYS A 28 -22.02 -0.15 2.09
CA LYS A 28 -20.97 -0.20 3.11
C LYS A 28 -20.89 -1.58 3.78
N THR A 29 -22.04 -2.21 4.04
CA THR A 29 -22.11 -3.54 4.65
C THR A 29 -21.43 -4.58 3.77
N ASN A 30 -21.75 -4.61 2.47
CA ASN A 30 -21.16 -5.56 1.54
C ASN A 30 -19.66 -5.30 1.33
N ALA A 31 -19.24 -4.04 1.30
CA ALA A 31 -17.82 -3.67 1.24
C ALA A 31 -17.03 -4.32 2.39
N ILE A 32 -17.56 -4.22 3.62
CA ILE A 32 -16.95 -4.79 4.83
C ILE A 32 -16.93 -6.32 4.76
N LEU A 33 -18.02 -6.93 4.30
CA LEU A 33 -18.11 -8.39 4.14
C LEU A 33 -17.09 -8.91 3.13
N ILE A 34 -16.93 -8.25 1.99
CA ILE A 34 -15.93 -8.60 0.98
C ILE A 34 -14.53 -8.47 1.56
N ARG A 35 -14.18 -7.34 2.19
CA ARG A 35 -12.87 -7.15 2.84
C ARG A 35 -12.56 -8.28 3.83
N LYS A 36 -13.47 -8.55 4.76
CA LYS A 36 -13.30 -9.62 5.77
C LYS A 36 -13.20 -11.01 5.15
N SER A 37 -13.90 -11.25 4.05
CA SER A 37 -13.82 -12.52 3.33
C SER A 37 -12.44 -12.69 2.68
N LEU A 38 -11.90 -11.65 2.05
CA LEU A 38 -10.55 -11.67 1.49
C LEU A 38 -9.48 -11.89 2.58
N GLU A 39 -9.63 -11.26 3.75
CA GLU A 39 -8.76 -11.50 4.91
C GLU A 39 -8.81 -12.95 5.37
N ARG A 40 -10.02 -13.52 5.51
CA ARG A 40 -10.22 -14.92 5.93
C ARG A 40 -9.66 -15.94 4.94
N LEU A 41 -9.71 -15.64 3.64
CA LEU A 41 -9.19 -16.51 2.59
C LEU A 41 -7.66 -16.48 2.50
N GLY A 42 -7.01 -15.51 3.16
CA GLY A 42 -5.57 -15.46 3.35
C GLY A 42 -4.83 -14.61 2.32
N SER A 43 -3.49 -14.73 2.32
CA SER A 43 -2.55 -13.78 1.73
C SER A 43 -2.75 -13.51 0.23
N VAL A 44 -3.13 -14.53 -0.55
CA VAL A 44 -3.40 -14.39 -1.99
C VAL A 44 -4.60 -13.48 -2.23
N PHE A 45 -5.68 -13.65 -1.46
CA PHE A 45 -6.91 -12.87 -1.61
C PHE A 45 -6.77 -11.46 -1.02
N VAL A 46 -5.98 -11.30 0.03
CA VAL A 46 -5.60 -9.97 0.53
C VAL A 46 -4.87 -9.19 -0.57
N LYS A 47 -3.90 -9.81 -1.26
CA LYS A 47 -3.21 -9.16 -2.40
C LYS A 47 -4.15 -8.79 -3.54
N LEU A 48 -5.12 -9.66 -3.86
CA LEU A 48 -6.15 -9.33 -4.85
C LEU A 48 -6.98 -8.11 -4.41
N GLY A 49 -7.39 -8.07 -3.14
CA GLY A 49 -8.09 -6.92 -2.57
C GLY A 49 -7.29 -5.63 -2.64
N GLN A 50 -5.99 -5.70 -2.36
CA GLN A 50 -5.06 -4.57 -2.48
C GLN A 50 -4.97 -4.06 -3.94
N MET A 51 -4.89 -4.97 -4.91
CA MET A 51 -4.87 -4.59 -6.34
C MET A 51 -6.18 -3.90 -6.76
N LEU A 52 -7.32 -4.40 -6.30
CA LEU A 52 -8.64 -3.85 -6.59
C LEU A 52 -8.89 -2.50 -5.89
N ALA A 53 -8.31 -2.28 -4.70
CA ALA A 53 -8.44 -1.02 -3.96
C ALA A 53 -7.94 0.18 -4.78
N LEU A 54 -6.96 -0.03 -5.67
CA LEU A 54 -6.33 1.01 -6.49
C LEU A 54 -7.00 1.19 -7.87
N ARG A 55 -8.08 0.45 -8.15
CA ARG A 55 -8.75 0.40 -9.47
C ARG A 55 -10.24 0.78 -9.38
N PRO A 56 -10.57 2.08 -9.18
CA PRO A 56 -11.96 2.57 -9.14
C PRO A 56 -12.68 2.49 -10.50
N ASP A 57 -11.95 2.09 -11.54
CA ASP A 57 -12.45 1.70 -12.85
C ASP A 57 -13.00 0.26 -12.88
N PHE A 58 -12.57 -0.62 -11.97
CA PHE A 58 -12.98 -2.04 -11.92
C PHE A 58 -14.13 -2.33 -10.94
N ILE A 59 -14.19 -1.61 -9.82
CA ILE A 59 -15.19 -1.85 -8.77
C ILE A 59 -15.78 -0.53 -8.26
N PRO A 60 -16.95 -0.56 -7.59
CA PRO A 60 -17.52 0.63 -6.97
C PRO A 60 -16.56 1.31 -5.99
N VAL A 61 -16.56 2.65 -5.97
CA VAL A 61 -15.67 3.45 -5.11
C VAL A 61 -15.83 3.11 -3.63
N ILE A 62 -17.05 2.75 -3.19
CA ILE A 62 -17.32 2.31 -1.81
C ILE A 62 -16.51 1.05 -1.46
N PHE A 63 -16.36 0.11 -2.41
CA PHE A 63 -15.53 -1.07 -2.22
C PHE A 63 -14.04 -0.72 -2.25
N CYS A 64 -13.59 0.14 -3.18
CA CYS A 64 -12.21 0.62 -3.17
C CYS A 64 -11.82 1.19 -1.80
N ASN A 65 -12.64 2.11 -1.27
CA ASN A 65 -12.40 2.78 0.02
C ASN A 65 -12.32 1.80 1.19
N GLU A 66 -13.12 0.73 1.19
CA GLU A 66 -13.02 -0.29 2.23
C GLU A 66 -11.81 -1.19 2.01
N LEU A 67 -11.54 -1.62 0.78
CA LEU A 67 -10.38 -2.46 0.43
C LEU A 67 -9.04 -1.71 0.59
N TYR A 68 -9.03 -0.38 0.59
CA TYR A 68 -7.87 0.44 0.94
C TYR A 68 -7.30 0.09 2.33
N LYS A 69 -8.14 -0.43 3.24
CA LYS A 69 -7.71 -0.91 4.56
C LYS A 69 -6.91 -2.22 4.50
N LEU A 70 -6.98 -2.94 3.38
CA LEU A 70 -6.12 -4.10 3.13
C LEU A 70 -4.72 -3.68 2.69
N LEU A 71 -4.52 -2.43 2.25
CA LEU A 71 -3.19 -1.95 1.94
C LEU A 71 -2.35 -2.00 3.22
N ASP A 72 -1.13 -2.49 3.05
CA ASP A 72 -0.18 -2.76 4.11
C ASP A 72 0.30 -1.43 4.72
N GLN A 73 -0.47 -0.85 5.65
CA GLN A 73 -0.08 0.31 6.45
C GLN A 73 0.51 -0.17 7.78
N VAL A 74 1.61 -0.90 7.68
CA VAL A 74 2.25 -1.46 8.89
C VAL A 74 3.14 -0.39 9.49
N PRO A 75 2.87 0.07 10.72
CA PRO A 75 3.77 1.01 11.38
C PRO A 75 5.17 0.39 11.49
N PRO A 76 6.22 1.20 11.35
CA PRO A 76 7.56 0.72 11.63
C PRO A 76 7.63 0.21 13.07
N PHE A 77 8.41 -0.86 13.28
CA PHE A 77 8.78 -1.27 14.63
C PHE A 77 9.91 -0.38 15.15
N GLU A 78 10.23 -0.49 16.44
CA GLU A 78 11.21 0.37 17.08
C GLU A 78 12.55 0.37 16.32
N SER A 79 13.01 1.55 15.91
CA SER A 79 14.25 1.70 15.15
C SER A 79 15.47 1.13 15.88
N LYS A 80 15.51 1.24 17.21
CA LYS A 80 16.59 0.68 18.01
C LYS A 80 16.66 -0.83 17.85
N LEU A 81 15.52 -1.52 17.98
CA LEU A 81 15.42 -2.96 17.76
C LEU A 81 15.87 -3.34 16.33
N ALA A 82 15.48 -2.56 15.32
CA ALA A 82 15.89 -2.80 13.93
C ALA A 82 17.42 -2.72 13.75
N LEU A 83 18.05 -1.69 14.34
CA LEU A 83 19.49 -1.51 14.29
C LEU A 83 20.25 -2.61 15.04
N ASP A 84 19.69 -3.09 16.16
CA ASP A 84 20.27 -4.18 16.95
C ASP A 84 20.20 -5.52 16.18
N ILE A 85 19.05 -5.84 15.55
CA ILE A 85 18.90 -6.99 14.64
C ILE A 85 19.94 -6.90 13.52
N LEU A 86 20.04 -5.74 12.87
CA LEU A 86 20.96 -5.52 11.75
C LEU A 86 22.43 -5.68 12.17
N ARG A 87 22.83 -5.15 13.33
CA ARG A 87 24.19 -5.34 13.87
C ARG A 87 24.48 -6.79 14.16
N HIS A 88 23.53 -7.49 14.79
CA HIS A 88 23.68 -8.88 15.16
C HIS A 88 23.86 -9.78 13.92
N GLU A 89 23.03 -9.60 12.89
CA GLU A 89 23.09 -10.42 11.67
C GLU A 89 24.30 -10.11 10.78
N LEU A 90 24.70 -8.84 10.66
CA LEU A 90 25.84 -8.45 9.82
C LEU A 90 27.19 -8.64 10.52
N GLY A 91 27.22 -8.58 11.85
CA GLY A 91 28.45 -8.46 12.64
C GLY A 91 29.18 -7.12 12.44
N ASN A 92 30.11 -6.81 13.34
CA ASN A 92 30.77 -5.50 13.42
C ASN A 92 31.43 -5.05 12.11
N ASN A 93 32.09 -5.96 11.37
CA ASN A 93 32.85 -5.62 10.17
C ASN A 93 31.99 -5.23 8.96
N LYS A 94 30.79 -5.80 8.82
CA LYS A 94 29.88 -5.45 7.72
C LYS A 94 29.00 -4.27 8.10
N PHE A 95 28.57 -4.21 9.37
CA PHE A 95 27.81 -3.08 9.87
C PHE A 95 28.59 -1.77 9.76
N SER A 96 29.90 -1.77 10.03
CA SER A 96 30.75 -0.56 9.90
C SER A 96 30.87 -0.03 8.47
N LYS A 97 30.53 -0.83 7.45
CA LYS A 97 30.50 -0.39 6.04
C LYS A 97 29.25 0.42 5.69
N LEU A 98 28.20 0.33 6.51
CA LEU A 98 26.99 1.14 6.40
C LEU A 98 27.24 2.49 7.09
N LEU A 99 27.74 3.45 6.32
CA LEU A 99 27.84 4.84 6.72
C LEU A 99 26.46 5.52 6.69
N GLU A 100 26.27 6.54 7.52
CA GLU A 100 25.05 7.39 7.50
C GLU A 100 23.72 6.59 7.51
N LEU A 101 23.66 5.46 8.23
CA LEU A 101 22.42 4.69 8.37
C LEU A 101 21.36 5.52 9.09
N ASN A 102 20.28 5.86 8.38
CA ASN A 102 19.19 6.64 8.95
C ASN A 102 18.40 5.78 9.96
N PRO A 103 18.31 6.18 11.23
CA PRO A 103 17.54 5.44 12.23
C PRO A 103 16.04 5.45 11.91
N ASN A 104 15.54 6.45 11.17
CA ASN A 104 14.14 6.50 10.78
C ASN A 104 13.92 5.69 9.50
N PRO A 105 13.00 4.72 9.50
CA PRO A 105 12.69 3.94 8.31
C PRO A 105 12.02 4.83 7.25
N VAL A 106 12.36 4.57 5.98
CA VAL A 106 11.76 5.24 4.82
C VAL A 106 10.49 4.53 4.34
N ALA A 107 10.33 3.25 4.69
CA ALA A 107 9.14 2.46 4.41
C ALA A 107 9.00 1.32 5.43
N SER A 108 7.78 0.84 5.64
CA SER A 108 7.47 -0.33 6.47
C SER A 108 6.44 -1.18 5.75
N ALA A 109 6.65 -2.48 5.76
CA ALA A 109 5.79 -3.48 5.14
C ALA A 109 5.60 -4.66 6.10
N SER A 110 4.67 -5.54 5.76
CA SER A 110 4.29 -6.76 6.50
C SER A 110 5.48 -7.56 7.03
N PHE A 111 6.53 -7.73 6.24
CA PHE A 111 7.67 -8.59 6.61
C PHE A 111 8.95 -7.85 7.00
N ALA A 112 9.06 -6.57 6.67
CA ALA A 112 10.30 -5.83 6.85
C ALA A 112 10.05 -4.32 6.90
N GLN A 113 10.97 -3.59 7.51
CA GLN A 113 11.07 -2.15 7.29
C GLN A 113 12.36 -1.80 6.56
N VAL A 114 12.36 -0.68 5.86
CA VAL A 114 13.43 -0.25 4.97
C VAL A 114 14.07 1.00 5.52
N HIS A 115 15.39 0.99 5.66
CA HIS A 115 16.20 2.13 6.07
C HIS A 115 17.07 2.59 4.91
N LYS A 116 17.36 3.89 4.87
CA LYS A 116 18.35 4.46 3.94
C LYS A 116 19.73 4.43 4.61
N ALA A 117 20.74 3.99 3.87
CA ALA A 117 22.13 4.08 4.29
C ALA A 117 23.02 4.51 3.12
N LYS A 118 24.27 4.84 3.44
CA LYS A 118 25.33 5.12 2.47
C LYS A 118 26.46 4.13 2.71
N LEU A 119 27.11 3.65 1.66
CA LEU A 119 28.27 2.78 1.79
C LEU A 119 29.56 3.60 1.77
N ALA A 120 30.66 3.00 2.23
CA ALA A 120 31.99 3.64 2.23
C ALA A 120 32.48 4.05 0.84
N ASN A 121 31.99 3.42 -0.21
CA ASN A 121 32.27 3.79 -1.60
C ASN A 121 31.40 4.95 -2.12
N GLY A 122 30.48 5.48 -1.30
CA GLY A 122 29.57 6.58 -1.65
C GLY A 122 28.17 6.15 -2.09
N ASP A 123 27.94 4.86 -2.34
CA ASP A 123 26.65 4.36 -2.84
C ASP A 123 25.53 4.53 -1.83
N VAL A 124 24.37 4.99 -2.28
CA VAL A 124 23.15 5.06 -1.45
C VAL A 124 22.38 3.76 -1.59
N VAL A 125 22.11 3.10 -0.48
CA VAL A 125 21.48 1.77 -0.45
C VAL A 125 20.21 1.76 0.41
N ALA A 126 19.29 0.87 0.05
CA ALA A 126 18.12 0.53 0.85
C ALA A 126 18.41 -0.74 1.66
N VAL A 127 18.41 -0.61 2.99
CA VAL A 127 18.62 -1.72 3.91
C VAL A 127 17.26 -2.23 4.37
N LYS A 128 16.88 -3.43 3.94
CA LYS A 128 15.64 -4.08 4.36
C LYS A 128 15.93 -4.94 5.59
N ILE A 129 15.27 -4.65 6.70
CA ILE A 129 15.42 -5.36 7.97
C ILE A 129 14.14 -6.13 8.21
N GLN A 130 14.25 -7.45 8.32
CA GLN A 130 13.12 -8.33 8.59
C GLN A 130 12.53 -8.02 9.97
N ARG A 131 11.20 -8.03 10.09
CA ARG A 131 10.53 -7.91 11.39
C ARG A 131 10.84 -9.17 12.22
N PRO A 132 11.03 -9.04 13.55
CA PRO A 132 11.26 -10.19 14.44
C PRO A 132 10.07 -11.17 14.47
#